data_AF-A0A6M3K9X9-F1
#
_entry.id   AF-A0A6M3K9X9-F1
#
_cell.length_a   1.000
_cell.length_b   1.000
_cell.length_c   1.000
_cell.angle_alpha   90.00
_cell.angle_beta   90.00
_cell.angle_gamma   90.00
#
_symmetry.space_group_name_H-M   'P 1'
#
loop_
_entity.id
_entity.type
_entity.pdbx_description
1 polymer ?
#
loop_
_entity_poly.entity_id
_entity_poly.type
_entity_poly.pdbx_seq_one_letter_code
_entity_poly.pdbx_strand_id
1 'polypeptide(L)'
;MDLGYMSYDTFHTHAGELLDRPDCNTTILPFWRGEALLHHDITAMMALFFMGNWKPVVFATNGHLITALWDRGIYSFIKLINISVHDQQGLQAVRWLLDKRGLAPLPMIQASFVEQSQAWTDLAHEASLIPNIEHRIYAQHTLSGVPGQVGQHIAIPSRMGICSRLLTDIVIGWDGHISRCCYVWNNDGPKALSDKPISELWNSQYLKQIRDSYPDNICLNCDQWSGNGRTL
;
A
#
# COMPACT_ATOMS: atom_id res chain seq x y z
N MET A 1 -14.02 -12.53 8.60
CA MET A 1 -13.23 -11.30 8.37
C MET A 1 -14.23 -10.18 8.50
N ASP A 2 -14.19 -9.44 9.59
CA ASP A 2 -15.08 -8.29 9.74
C ASP A 2 -14.67 -7.27 8.68
N LEU A 3 -15.65 -6.78 7.93
CA LEU A 3 -15.45 -5.76 6.91
C LEU A 3 -15.71 -4.41 7.53
N GLY A 4 -14.90 -3.42 7.17
CA GLY A 4 -15.12 -2.05 7.63
C GLY A 4 -14.17 -1.05 7.01
N TYR A 5 -14.27 0.17 7.50
CA TYR A 5 -13.52 1.33 7.07
C TYR A 5 -12.89 1.98 8.30
N MET A 6 -11.70 2.56 8.11
CA MET A 6 -11.08 3.38 9.15
C MET A 6 -11.99 4.58 9.42
N SER A 7 -12.20 4.91 10.69
CA SER A 7 -12.93 6.14 11.00
C SER A 7 -12.11 7.34 10.53
N TYR A 8 -12.79 8.41 10.11
CA TYR A 8 -12.12 9.67 9.82
C TYR A 8 -11.27 10.16 11.00
N ASP A 9 -11.77 10.03 12.23
CA ASP A 9 -11.08 10.52 13.43
C ASP A 9 -9.78 9.76 13.70
N THR A 10 -9.78 8.43 13.54
CA THR A 10 -8.57 7.60 13.63
C THR A 10 -7.56 8.01 12.57
N PHE A 11 -8.00 8.14 11.32
CA PHE A 11 -7.13 8.57 10.23
C PHE A 11 -6.57 9.97 10.46
N HIS A 12 -7.42 10.91 10.87
CA HIS A 12 -7.05 12.29 11.15
C HIS A 12 -6.01 12.38 12.27
N THR A 13 -6.13 11.55 13.31
CA THR A 13 -5.15 11.49 14.40
C THR A 13 -3.77 11.11 13.85
N HIS A 14 -3.69 10.06 13.03
CA HIS A 14 -2.43 9.61 12.44
C HIS A 14 -1.88 10.59 11.39
N ALA A 15 -2.73 11.11 10.52
CA ALA A 15 -2.36 12.09 9.50
C ALA A 15 -1.90 13.40 10.15
N GLY A 16 -2.58 13.88 11.18
CA GLY A 16 -2.24 15.13 11.88
C GLY A 16 -0.83 15.13 12.43
N GLU A 17 -0.41 14.05 13.09
CA GLU A 17 0.96 13.93 13.60
C GLU A 17 2.02 13.96 12.49
N LEU A 18 1.71 13.40 11.32
CA LEU A 18 2.62 13.47 10.17
C LEU A 18 2.69 14.89 9.64
N LEU A 19 1.54 15.55 9.49
CA LEU A 19 1.45 16.92 9.01
C LEU A 19 2.19 17.92 9.93
N ASP A 20 2.24 17.64 11.24
CA ASP A 20 3.01 18.41 12.22
C ASP A 20 4.54 18.19 12.13
N ARG A 21 5.00 17.29 11.25
CA ARG A 21 6.42 16.97 11.02
C ARG A 21 6.80 17.20 9.55
N PRO A 22 6.97 18.46 9.11
CA PRO A 22 7.26 18.77 7.71
C PRO A 22 8.64 18.27 7.23
N ASP A 23 9.55 17.91 8.15
CA ASP A 23 10.85 17.29 7.88
C ASP A 23 10.76 15.77 7.65
N CYS A 24 9.60 15.18 7.90
CA CYS A 24 9.39 13.75 7.78
C CYS A 24 9.14 13.34 6.33
N ASN A 25 10.02 12.51 5.77
CA ASN A 25 9.89 11.96 4.42
C ASN A 25 9.12 10.62 4.43
N THR A 26 7.93 10.59 5.03
CA THR A 26 7.11 9.37 5.09
C THR A 26 6.17 9.27 3.89
N THR A 27 6.25 8.15 3.17
CA THR A 27 5.30 7.82 2.10
C THR A 27 4.02 7.25 2.67
N ILE A 28 2.87 7.77 2.24
CA ILE A 28 1.56 7.31 2.69
C ILE A 28 0.91 6.43 1.62
N LEU A 29 0.49 5.24 2.03
CA LEU A 29 -0.25 4.28 1.22
C LEU A 29 -1.62 4.09 1.88
N PRO A 30 -2.67 4.81 1.46
CA PRO A 30 -3.99 4.76 2.09
C PRO A 30 -4.79 3.54 1.62
N PHE A 31 -4.15 2.37 1.64
CA PHE A 31 -4.79 1.10 1.34
C PHE A 31 -4.07 -0.01 2.10
N TRP A 32 -4.84 -0.96 2.60
CA TRP A 32 -4.31 -2.24 3.01
C TRP A 32 -5.42 -3.27 2.84
N ARG A 33 -5.35 -3.97 1.70
CA ARG A 33 -6.44 -4.83 1.18
C ARG A 33 -7.71 -4.01 0.86
N GLY A 34 -8.47 -4.45 -0.13
CA GLY A 34 -9.68 -3.77 -0.58
C GLY A 34 -9.43 -2.61 -1.53
N GLU A 35 -10.47 -1.81 -1.77
CA GLU A 35 -10.51 -0.71 -2.73
C GLU A 35 -10.78 0.60 -1.99
N ALA A 36 -9.78 1.48 -1.92
CA ALA A 36 -9.83 2.72 -1.15
C ALA A 36 -10.93 3.67 -1.65
N LEU A 37 -11.28 3.63 -2.94
CA LEU A 37 -12.32 4.48 -3.51
C LEU A 37 -13.74 4.13 -3.04
N LEU A 38 -13.94 2.95 -2.43
CA LEU A 38 -15.20 2.58 -1.76
C LEU A 38 -15.38 3.26 -0.39
N HIS A 39 -14.30 3.79 0.19
CA HIS A 39 -14.36 4.44 1.49
C HIS A 39 -15.12 5.77 1.40
N HIS A 40 -16.15 5.92 2.24
CA HIS A 40 -17.05 7.08 2.22
C HIS A 40 -16.31 8.41 2.47
N ASP A 41 -15.36 8.42 3.41
CA ASP A 41 -14.56 9.61 3.73
C ASP A 41 -13.25 9.76 2.94
N ILE A 42 -12.99 8.96 1.89
CA ILE A 42 -11.68 8.98 1.22
C ILE A 42 -11.27 10.37 0.73
N THR A 43 -12.22 11.16 0.21
CA THR A 43 -11.94 12.52 -0.25
C THR A 43 -11.49 13.41 0.90
N ALA A 44 -12.17 13.35 2.05
CA ALA A 44 -11.84 14.15 3.23
C ALA A 44 -10.48 13.72 3.81
N MET A 45 -10.19 12.42 3.84
CA MET A 45 -8.91 11.87 4.26
C MET A 45 -7.76 12.34 3.36
N MET A 46 -7.93 12.30 2.03
CA MET A 46 -6.89 12.76 1.09
C MET A 46 -6.71 14.28 1.12
N ALA A 47 -7.78 15.04 1.40
CA ALA A 47 -7.69 16.49 1.50
C ALA A 47 -6.78 16.96 2.65
N LEU A 48 -6.63 16.18 3.73
CA LEU A 48 -5.69 16.50 4.82
C LEU A 48 -4.25 16.64 4.30
N PHE A 49 -3.79 15.70 3.48
CA PHE A 49 -2.46 15.73 2.90
C PHE A 49 -2.28 16.86 1.90
N PHE A 50 -3.33 17.21 1.16
CA PHE A 50 -3.28 18.36 0.27
C PHE A 50 -3.11 19.67 1.03
N MET A 51 -3.95 19.93 2.02
CA MET A 51 -3.91 21.16 2.82
C MET A 51 -2.58 21.29 3.57
N GLY A 52 -2.01 20.17 4.02
CA GLY A 52 -0.68 20.13 4.63
C GLY A 52 0.50 20.13 3.65
N ASN A 53 0.25 20.22 2.33
CA ASN A 53 1.27 20.16 1.27
C ASN A 53 2.18 18.90 1.36
N TRP A 54 1.61 17.77 1.78
CA TRP A 54 2.31 16.50 1.97
C TRP A 54 2.48 15.77 0.64
N LYS A 55 3.73 15.43 0.27
CA LYS A 55 4.06 14.81 -1.02
C LYS A 55 5.13 13.74 -0.84
N PRO A 56 4.77 12.60 -0.24
CA PRO A 56 4.58 11.44 -1.11
C PRO A 56 3.36 10.58 -0.71
N VAL A 57 2.19 10.86 -1.29
CA VAL A 57 1.04 9.92 -1.24
C VAL A 57 1.09 9.01 -2.46
N VAL A 58 1.05 7.70 -2.25
CA VAL A 58 0.93 6.67 -3.30
C VAL A 58 -0.43 6.01 -3.17
N PHE A 59 -1.27 6.20 -4.17
CA PHE A 59 -2.65 5.70 -4.16
C PHE A 59 -2.75 4.44 -4.99
N ALA A 60 -3.15 3.32 -4.39
CA ALA A 60 -3.39 2.08 -5.11
C ALA A 60 -4.89 1.80 -5.30
N THR A 61 -5.26 1.29 -6.47
CA THR A 61 -6.66 0.95 -6.83
C THR A 61 -6.68 -0.20 -7.84
N ASN A 62 -7.79 -0.93 -7.93
CA ASN A 62 -8.04 -1.90 -9.00
C ASN A 62 -8.59 -1.25 -10.29
N GLY A 63 -8.77 0.07 -10.31
CA GLY A 63 -9.19 0.84 -11.48
C GLY A 63 -10.71 0.84 -11.77
N HIS A 64 -11.52 0.03 -11.07
CA HIS A 64 -12.95 -0.08 -11.35
C HIS A 64 -13.73 1.21 -11.02
N LEU A 65 -13.21 2.02 -10.10
CA LEU A 65 -13.82 3.28 -9.67
C LEU A 65 -12.99 4.50 -10.09
N ILE A 66 -12.16 4.37 -11.13
CA ILE A 66 -11.19 5.42 -11.47
C ILE A 66 -11.83 6.78 -11.82
N THR A 67 -13.05 6.77 -12.35
CA THR A 67 -13.82 7.99 -12.60
C THR A 67 -14.10 8.74 -11.30
N ALA A 68 -14.42 8.03 -10.21
CA ALA A 68 -14.64 8.64 -8.91
C ALA A 68 -13.36 9.31 -8.36
N LEU A 69 -12.18 8.73 -8.60
CA LEU A 69 -10.90 9.35 -8.24
C LEU A 69 -10.72 10.71 -8.93
N TRP A 70 -11.09 10.79 -10.21
CA TRP A 70 -11.04 12.02 -11.00
C TRP A 70 -12.11 13.04 -10.58
N ASP A 71 -13.38 12.62 -10.52
CA ASP A 71 -14.51 13.50 -10.23
C ASP A 71 -14.41 14.11 -8.82
N ARG A 72 -13.80 13.39 -7.88
CA ARG A 72 -13.51 13.87 -6.51
C ARG A 72 -12.23 14.70 -6.40
N GLY A 73 -11.48 14.88 -7.50
CA GLY A 73 -10.24 15.68 -7.53
C GLY A 73 -9.04 15.03 -6.82
N ILE A 74 -9.14 13.78 -6.38
CA ILE A 74 -8.15 13.11 -5.52
C ILE A 74 -6.78 12.99 -6.21
N TYR A 75 -6.75 12.80 -7.54
CA TYR A 75 -5.52 12.69 -8.34
C TYR A 75 -4.54 13.84 -8.14
N SER A 76 -5.04 15.04 -7.84
CA SER A 76 -4.22 16.26 -7.80
C SER A 76 -3.26 16.33 -6.60
N PHE A 77 -3.42 15.41 -5.63
CA PHE A 77 -2.67 15.37 -4.37
C PHE A 77 -1.70 14.20 -4.29
N ILE A 78 -1.76 13.32 -5.28
CA ILE A 78 -1.05 12.05 -5.28
C ILE A 78 0.26 12.22 -6.02
N LYS A 79 1.30 11.49 -5.59
CA LYS A 79 2.58 11.40 -6.33
C LYS A 79 2.52 10.33 -7.40
N LEU A 80 1.92 9.19 -7.05
CA LEU A 80 1.79 8.01 -7.89
C LEU A 80 0.40 7.38 -7.74
N ILE A 81 -0.31 7.19 -8.85
CA ILE A 81 -1.48 6.31 -8.93
C ILE A 81 -0.99 4.95 -9.42
N ASN A 82 -1.11 3.94 -8.57
CA ASN A 82 -0.80 2.57 -8.88
C ASN A 82 -2.10 1.79 -9.18
N ILE A 83 -2.29 1.37 -10.43
CA ILE A 83 -3.45 0.58 -10.83
C ILE A 83 -3.06 -0.90 -10.88
N SER A 84 -3.63 -1.70 -10.00
CA SER A 84 -3.54 -3.16 -10.05
C SER A 84 -4.43 -3.69 -11.18
N VAL A 85 -3.82 -4.18 -12.24
CA VAL A 85 -4.49 -4.67 -13.45
C VAL A 85 -4.69 -6.18 -13.31
N HIS A 86 -5.92 -6.57 -12.97
CA HIS A 86 -6.33 -7.98 -12.85
C HIS A 86 -7.20 -8.44 -14.03
N ASP A 87 -7.76 -7.48 -14.78
CA ASP A 87 -8.68 -7.69 -15.88
C ASP A 87 -8.61 -6.54 -16.89
N GLN A 88 -9.44 -6.61 -17.92
CA GLN A 88 -9.55 -5.58 -18.95
C GLN A 88 -10.07 -4.24 -18.40
N GLN A 89 -10.88 -4.24 -17.33
CA GLN A 89 -11.40 -3.01 -16.72
C GLN A 89 -10.26 -2.21 -16.08
N GLY A 90 -9.35 -2.87 -15.36
CA GLY A 90 -8.15 -2.24 -14.81
C GLY A 90 -7.24 -1.64 -15.91
N LEU A 91 -7.08 -2.34 -17.03
CA LEU A 91 -6.30 -1.83 -18.17
C LEU A 91 -6.98 -0.62 -18.84
N GLN A 92 -8.30 -0.66 -19.00
CA GLN A 92 -9.07 0.47 -19.51
C GLN A 92 -8.98 1.68 -18.58
N ALA A 93 -8.92 1.49 -17.26
CA ALA A 93 -8.72 2.57 -16.31
C ALA A 93 -7.38 3.30 -16.50
N VAL A 94 -6.31 2.55 -16.79
CA VAL A 94 -4.99 3.13 -17.13
C VAL A 94 -5.09 4.02 -18.37
N ARG A 95 -5.68 3.50 -19.45
CA ARG A 95 -5.87 4.25 -20.72
C ARG A 95 -6.73 5.49 -20.49
N TRP A 96 -7.82 5.34 -19.75
CA TRP A 96 -8.74 6.42 -19.42
C TRP A 96 -8.05 7.55 -18.65
N LEU A 97 -7.19 7.24 -17.67
CA LEU A 97 -6.42 8.27 -16.98
C LEU A 97 -5.45 8.98 -17.92
N LEU A 98 -4.79 8.26 -18.82
CA LEU A 98 -3.86 8.89 -19.76
C LEU A 98 -4.54 9.89 -20.68
N ASP A 99 -5.78 9.59 -21.12
CA ASP A 99 -6.59 10.52 -21.91
C ASP A 99 -6.91 11.82 -21.15
N LYS A 100 -6.82 11.80 -19.80
CA LYS A 100 -6.99 13.00 -18.97
C LYS A 100 -5.74 13.85 -18.81
N ARG A 101 -4.56 13.39 -19.25
CA ARG A 101 -3.28 14.11 -19.07
C ARG A 101 -3.26 15.48 -19.74
N GLY A 102 -4.06 15.68 -20.79
CA GLY A 102 -4.23 16.97 -21.46
C GLY A 102 -5.20 17.94 -20.76
N LEU A 103 -5.95 17.48 -19.75
CA LEU A 103 -6.96 18.27 -19.04
C LEU A 103 -6.44 18.80 -17.71
N ALA A 104 -5.52 18.08 -17.06
CA ALA A 104 -4.89 18.51 -15.82
C ALA A 104 -3.51 17.84 -15.64
N PRO A 105 -2.61 18.43 -14.83
CA PRO A 105 -1.39 17.75 -14.40
C PRO A 105 -1.75 16.45 -13.68
N LEU A 106 -1.28 15.33 -14.21
CA LEU A 106 -1.49 14.02 -13.61
C LEU A 106 -0.26 13.59 -12.80
N PRO A 107 -0.46 12.82 -11.72
CA PRO A 107 0.62 12.10 -11.06
C PRO A 107 1.25 11.07 -12.01
N MET A 108 2.37 10.50 -11.55
CA MET A 108 2.89 9.29 -12.19
C MET A 108 1.79 8.22 -12.17
N ILE A 109 1.70 7.45 -13.25
CA ILE A 109 0.77 6.32 -13.36
C ILE A 109 1.64 5.07 -13.47
N GLN A 110 1.33 4.06 -12.67
CA GLN A 110 1.93 2.73 -12.76
C GLN A 110 0.83 1.70 -12.98
N ALA A 111 1.05 0.79 -13.93
CA ALA A 111 0.28 -0.43 -14.08
C ALA A 111 1.01 -1.58 -13.35
N SER A 112 0.30 -2.27 -12.46
CA SER A 112 0.86 -3.33 -11.62
C SER A 112 0.17 -4.66 -11.83
N PHE A 113 0.96 -5.72 -11.86
CA PHE A 113 0.52 -7.09 -12.10
C PHE A 113 1.07 -8.01 -11.02
N VAL A 114 0.32 -9.05 -10.66
CA VAL A 114 0.84 -10.16 -9.84
C VAL A 114 0.92 -11.40 -10.71
N GLU A 115 2.10 -12.00 -10.79
CA GLU A 115 2.36 -13.19 -11.60
C GLU A 115 1.60 -14.41 -11.01
N GLN A 116 0.58 -14.93 -11.72
CA GLN A 116 -0.30 -16.02 -11.21
C GLN A 116 -0.84 -17.03 -12.25
N SER A 117 -1.46 -16.60 -13.36
CA SER A 117 -2.00 -17.40 -14.49
C SER A 117 -1.97 -16.79 -15.94
N GLN A 118 -1.75 -17.59 -17.00
CA GLN A 118 -1.95 -17.27 -18.44
C GLN A 118 -2.42 -15.83 -18.82
N ALA A 119 -3.67 -15.55 -18.46
CA ALA A 119 -4.37 -14.29 -18.71
C ALA A 119 -3.67 -13.02 -18.18
N TRP A 120 -2.90 -13.06 -17.08
CA TRP A 120 -2.14 -11.88 -16.62
C TRP A 120 -1.07 -11.49 -17.62
N THR A 121 -0.44 -12.47 -18.28
CA THR A 121 0.68 -12.25 -19.20
C THR A 121 0.24 -11.43 -20.40
N ASP A 122 -0.96 -11.73 -20.93
CA ASP A 122 -1.52 -11.01 -22.06
C ASP A 122 -1.86 -9.57 -21.70
N LEU A 123 -2.48 -9.34 -20.53
CA LEU A 123 -2.75 -8.00 -20.00
C LEU A 123 -1.47 -7.21 -19.71
N ALA A 124 -0.46 -7.86 -19.13
CA ALA A 124 0.82 -7.24 -18.83
C ALA A 124 1.56 -6.86 -20.11
N HIS A 125 1.53 -7.72 -21.12
CA HIS A 125 2.05 -7.41 -22.44
C HIS A 125 1.31 -6.22 -23.07
N GLU A 126 -0.02 -6.22 -23.04
CA GLU A 126 -0.83 -5.13 -23.59
C GLU A 126 -0.57 -3.79 -22.88
N ALA A 127 -0.41 -3.81 -21.55
CA ALA A 127 -0.04 -2.65 -20.78
C ALA A 127 1.38 -2.18 -21.11
N SER A 128 2.34 -3.08 -21.32
CA SER A 128 3.74 -2.71 -21.63
C SER A 128 3.88 -1.85 -22.89
N LEU A 129 2.91 -1.92 -23.80
CA LEU A 129 2.84 -1.12 -25.02
C LEU A 129 2.29 0.30 -24.79
N ILE A 130 1.72 0.58 -23.61
CA ILE A 130 1.20 1.90 -23.26
C ILE A 130 2.37 2.82 -22.90
N PRO A 131 2.58 3.93 -23.63
CA PRO A 131 3.70 4.83 -23.39
C PRO A 131 3.46 5.73 -22.16
N ASN A 132 4.55 6.23 -21.59
CA ASN A 132 4.54 7.25 -20.52
C ASN A 132 3.84 6.84 -19.21
N ILE A 133 3.90 5.56 -18.88
CA ILE A 133 3.56 5.00 -17.57
C ILE A 133 4.64 4.03 -17.11
N GLU A 134 4.70 3.78 -15.81
CA GLU A 134 5.55 2.74 -15.23
C GLU A 134 4.84 1.38 -15.27
N HIS A 135 5.62 0.31 -15.46
CA HIS A 135 5.11 -1.06 -15.49
C HIS A 135 5.79 -1.87 -14.41
N ARG A 136 5.00 -2.56 -13.59
CA ARG A 136 5.55 -3.37 -12.50
C ARG A 136 4.88 -4.73 -12.41
N ILE A 137 5.70 -5.77 -12.47
CA ILE A 137 5.29 -7.14 -12.20
C ILE A 137 5.80 -7.52 -10.81
N TYR A 138 4.88 -7.93 -9.95
CA TYR A 138 5.16 -8.46 -8.63
C TYR A 138 5.09 -9.97 -8.68
N ALA A 139 6.07 -10.64 -8.08
CA ALA A 139 5.92 -12.05 -7.78
C ALA A 139 4.80 -12.21 -6.73
N GLN A 140 4.03 -13.29 -6.84
CA GLN A 140 3.13 -13.66 -5.78
C GLN A 140 3.95 -14.12 -4.57
N HIS A 141 3.60 -13.66 -3.38
CA HIS A 141 4.41 -13.86 -2.15
C HIS A 141 3.59 -14.29 -0.93
N THR A 142 2.26 -14.23 -1.05
CA THR A 142 1.33 -14.65 -0.01
C THR A 142 0.25 -15.50 -0.63
N LEU A 143 -0.17 -16.54 0.09
CA LEU A 143 -1.37 -17.30 -0.19
C LEU A 143 -2.29 -17.15 1.03
N SER A 144 -3.53 -16.71 0.80
CA SER A 144 -4.52 -16.54 1.87
C SER A 144 -4.02 -15.71 3.08
N GLY A 145 -3.13 -14.75 2.86
CA GLY A 145 -2.60 -13.86 3.90
C GLY A 145 -1.50 -14.44 4.75
N VAL A 146 -0.97 -15.60 4.36
CA VAL A 146 0.21 -16.19 5.00
C VAL A 146 1.42 -15.99 4.07
N PRO A 147 2.46 -15.30 4.54
CA PRO A 147 3.69 -15.12 3.76
C PRO A 147 4.43 -16.44 3.57
N GLY A 148 5.11 -16.61 2.43
CA GLY A 148 5.96 -17.78 2.17
C GLY A 148 5.26 -19.03 1.66
N GLN A 149 3.92 -19.03 1.55
CA GLN A 149 3.14 -20.22 1.15
C GLN A 149 3.09 -20.49 -0.36
N VAL A 150 3.76 -19.68 -1.18
CA VAL A 150 3.66 -19.72 -2.65
C VAL A 150 4.83 -20.45 -3.33
N GLY A 151 5.64 -21.18 -2.55
CA GLY A 151 6.43 -22.30 -3.09
C GLY A 151 7.89 -22.01 -3.46
N GLN A 152 8.45 -20.87 -3.08
CA GLN A 152 9.90 -20.68 -3.11
C GLN A 152 10.43 -20.51 -1.68
N HIS A 153 10.96 -21.61 -1.12
CA HIS A 153 11.87 -21.50 0.03
C HIS A 153 13.14 -20.80 -0.45
N ILE A 154 13.13 -19.48 -0.42
CA ILE A 154 14.38 -18.72 -0.53
C ILE A 154 15.10 -18.96 0.79
N ALA A 155 16.20 -19.70 0.74
CA ALA A 155 17.08 -19.84 1.90
C ALA A 155 17.39 -18.45 2.42
N ILE A 156 16.94 -18.12 3.64
CA ILE A 156 17.28 -16.86 4.30
C ILE A 156 18.81 -16.79 4.27
N PRO A 157 19.42 -15.82 3.56
CA PRO A 157 20.86 -15.71 3.58
C PRO A 157 21.25 -15.51 5.05
N SER A 158 22.09 -16.41 5.58
CA SER A 158 22.51 -16.48 6.99
C SER A 158 23.23 -15.21 7.51
N ARG A 159 23.26 -14.14 6.72
CA ARG A 159 23.91 -12.84 6.95
C ARG A 159 22.97 -11.64 6.85
N MET A 160 21.68 -11.83 6.55
CA MET A 160 20.75 -10.70 6.42
C MET A 160 20.26 -10.29 7.80
N GLY A 161 20.43 -9.01 8.14
CA GLY A 161 19.86 -8.42 9.34
C GLY A 161 18.33 -8.47 9.35
N ILE A 162 17.73 -7.77 10.31
CA ILE A 162 16.27 -7.64 10.43
C ILE A 162 15.62 -7.18 9.10
N CYS A 163 14.42 -7.68 8.78
CA CYS A 163 13.64 -7.22 7.62
C CYS A 163 13.53 -5.69 7.63
N SER A 164 13.86 -5.04 6.52
CA SER A 164 13.83 -3.58 6.42
C SER A 164 12.46 -2.99 6.75
N ARG A 165 11.36 -3.67 6.38
CA ARG A 165 10.00 -3.21 6.67
C ARG A 165 9.73 -3.10 8.18
N LEU A 166 10.32 -3.94 9.01
CA LEU A 166 10.20 -3.81 10.47
C LEU A 166 10.91 -2.55 11.00
N LEU A 167 11.80 -1.96 10.20
CA LEU A 167 12.53 -0.73 10.52
C LEU A 167 12.01 0.51 9.78
N THR A 168 11.21 0.35 8.72
CA THR A 168 10.79 1.47 7.86
C THR A 168 9.28 1.62 7.70
N ASP A 169 8.50 0.57 7.96
CA ASP A 169 7.08 0.51 7.59
C ASP A 169 6.21 0.26 8.82
N ILE A 170 5.11 1.01 8.93
CA ILE A 170 4.03 0.74 9.87
C ILE A 170 2.75 0.45 9.10
N VAL A 171 1.98 -0.55 9.57
CA VAL A 171 0.70 -0.92 8.98
C VAL A 171 -0.39 -0.78 10.03
N ILE A 172 -1.43 -0.02 9.68
CA ILE A 172 -2.58 0.23 10.54
C ILE A 172 -3.83 -0.24 9.80
N GLY A 173 -4.57 -1.14 10.43
CA GLY A 173 -5.83 -1.70 9.94
C GLY A 173 -6.96 -0.69 9.92
N TRP A 174 -7.99 -1.01 9.13
CA TRP A 174 -9.23 -0.24 9.10
C TRP A 174 -9.90 -0.18 10.49
N ASP A 175 -9.66 -1.16 11.34
CA ASP A 175 -10.19 -1.25 12.70
C ASP A 175 -9.25 -0.62 13.76
N GLY A 176 -8.18 0.05 13.30
CA GLY A 176 -7.17 0.70 14.13
C GLY A 176 -6.15 -0.24 14.75
N HIS A 177 -6.21 -1.56 14.51
CA HIS A 177 -5.15 -2.46 14.98
C HIS A 177 -3.87 -2.21 14.18
N ILE A 178 -2.72 -2.43 14.82
CA ILE A 178 -1.44 -2.44 14.13
C ILE A 178 -1.19 -3.84 13.58
N SER A 179 -0.59 -3.92 12.40
CA SER A 179 0.02 -5.14 11.87
C SER A 179 1.51 -4.95 11.70
N ARG A 180 2.29 -6.03 11.88
CA ARG A 180 3.74 -6.00 11.65
C ARG A 180 4.14 -5.69 10.21
N CYS A 181 3.28 -6.04 9.24
CA CYS A 181 3.60 -6.03 7.81
C CYS A 181 2.33 -6.19 6.97
N CYS A 182 2.30 -5.56 5.79
CA CYS A 182 1.14 -5.59 4.89
C CYS A 182 0.84 -6.99 4.30
N TYR A 183 1.81 -7.90 4.35
CA TYR A 183 1.68 -9.29 3.89
C TYR A 183 1.04 -10.23 4.92
N VAL A 184 0.92 -9.80 6.18
CA VAL A 184 0.14 -10.52 7.19
C VAL A 184 -1.26 -9.95 7.16
N TRP A 185 -2.22 -10.62 6.51
CA TRP A 185 -3.55 -10.00 6.24
C TRP A 185 -4.47 -9.91 7.46
N ASN A 186 -4.21 -10.72 8.49
CA ASN A 186 -4.91 -10.61 9.76
C ASN A 186 -4.08 -9.74 10.70
N ASN A 187 -4.70 -8.72 11.28
CA ASN A 187 -4.08 -7.93 12.34
C ASN A 187 -3.56 -8.85 13.44
N ASP A 188 -2.27 -8.72 13.76
CA ASP A 188 -1.61 -9.49 14.80
C ASP A 188 -1.13 -8.63 15.99
N GLY A 189 -1.41 -7.32 15.93
CA GLY A 189 -1.17 -6.36 17.00
C GLY A 189 -2.44 -5.96 17.78
N PRO A 190 -2.30 -5.22 18.89
CA PRO A 190 -3.40 -4.88 19.78
C PRO A 190 -4.27 -3.73 19.24
N LYS A 191 -5.59 -3.80 19.47
CA LYS A 191 -6.55 -2.72 19.15
C LYS A 191 -6.35 -1.45 19.96
N ALA A 192 -5.86 -1.58 21.20
CA ALA A 192 -5.75 -0.50 22.18
C ALA A 192 -4.84 0.67 21.74
N LEU A 193 -4.21 0.53 20.57
CA LEU A 193 -3.33 1.52 19.99
C LEU A 193 -4.02 2.36 18.89
N SER A 194 -5.28 2.10 18.54
CA SER A 194 -5.98 2.78 17.43
C SER A 194 -5.94 4.31 17.48
N ASP A 195 -6.02 4.89 18.67
CA ASP A 195 -6.14 6.35 18.84
C ASP A 195 -4.80 6.98 19.27
N LYS A 196 -3.72 6.20 19.22
CA LYS A 196 -2.40 6.69 19.62
C LYS A 196 -1.67 7.33 18.43
N PRO A 197 -0.81 8.33 18.68
CA PRO A 197 0.09 8.86 17.66
C PRO A 197 0.96 7.73 17.07
N ILE A 198 1.20 7.73 15.75
CA ILE A 198 2.15 6.90 15.01
C ILE A 198 3.48 6.76 15.75
N SER A 199 4.03 7.82 16.36
CA SER A 199 5.29 7.67 17.12
C SER A 199 5.16 6.79 18.37
N GLU A 200 4.00 6.80 19.04
CA GLU A 200 3.71 5.88 20.13
C GLU A 200 3.48 4.47 19.58
N LEU A 201 2.77 4.33 18.46
CA LEU A 201 2.59 3.04 17.76
C LEU A 201 3.95 2.41 17.42
N TRP A 202 4.83 3.19 16.80
CA TRP A 202 6.16 2.78 16.35
C TRP A 202 7.05 2.29 17.50
N ASN A 203 6.91 2.93 18.66
CA ASN A 203 7.67 2.64 19.88
C ASN A 203 6.94 1.70 20.85
N SER A 204 5.80 1.14 20.44
CA SER A 204 5.01 0.22 21.25
C SER A 204 5.81 -1.03 21.62
N GLN A 205 5.49 -1.61 22.77
CA GLN A 205 6.09 -2.87 23.21
C GLN A 205 5.86 -3.99 22.18
N TYR A 206 4.70 -3.99 21.52
CA TYR A 206 4.36 -4.95 20.49
C TYR A 206 5.35 -4.93 19.31
N LEU A 207 5.59 -3.77 18.67
CA LEU A 207 6.56 -3.68 17.57
C LEU A 207 8.00 -3.90 18.03
N LYS A 208 8.35 -3.49 19.25
CA LYS A 208 9.68 -3.79 19.85
C LYS A 208 9.90 -5.30 19.99
N GLN A 209 8.92 -6.02 20.55
CA GLN A 209 9.02 -7.47 20.71
C GLN A 209 9.17 -8.21 19.37
N ILE A 210 8.49 -7.78 18.31
CA ILE A 210 8.66 -8.34 16.97
C ILE A 210 10.08 -8.13 16.46
N ARG A 211 10.66 -6.93 16.66
CA ARG A 211 12.03 -6.62 16.25
C ARG A 211 13.06 -7.41 17.06
N ASP A 212 12.85 -7.55 18.37
CA ASP A 212 13.76 -8.24 19.28
C ASP A 212 13.72 -9.77 19.11
N SER A 213 12.56 -10.32 18.73
CA SER A 213 12.37 -11.77 18.54
C SER A 213 12.61 -12.23 17.11
N TYR A 214 13.15 -11.34 16.26
CA TYR A 214 13.31 -11.62 14.85
C TYR A 214 14.47 -12.60 14.55
N PRO A 215 14.30 -13.55 13.63
CA PRO A 215 13.05 -13.90 12.96
C PRO A 215 12.17 -14.79 13.84
N ASP A 216 10.88 -14.47 13.91
CA ASP A 216 9.90 -15.30 14.61
C ASP A 216 9.22 -16.31 13.68
N ASN A 217 8.26 -17.09 14.19
CA ASN A 217 7.57 -18.15 13.45
C ASN A 217 6.77 -17.66 12.23
N ILE A 218 6.34 -16.40 12.22
CA ILE A 218 5.62 -15.80 11.09
C ILE A 218 6.63 -15.37 10.02
N CYS A 219 7.72 -14.73 10.43
CA CYS A 219 8.71 -14.23 9.49
C CYS A 219 9.58 -15.34 8.92
N LEU A 220 9.87 -16.42 9.66
CA LEU A 220 10.81 -17.49 9.29
C LEU A 220 10.60 -18.08 7.88
N ASN A 221 9.34 -18.18 7.43
CA ASN A 221 9.02 -18.75 6.12
C ASN A 221 8.77 -17.70 5.04
N CYS A 222 8.82 -16.40 5.39
CA CYS A 222 8.59 -15.32 4.43
C CYS A 222 9.60 -15.39 3.27
N ASP A 223 9.28 -14.80 2.13
CA ASP A 223 10.16 -14.69 0.96
C ASP A 223 10.42 -13.21 0.58
N GLN A 224 9.90 -12.26 1.37
CA GLN A 224 9.96 -10.80 1.14
C GLN A 224 11.24 -10.12 1.66
N TRP A 225 12.28 -10.90 1.93
CA TRP A 225 13.45 -10.48 2.73
C TRP A 225 14.38 -9.50 2.04
N SER A 226 14.46 -9.56 0.72
CA SER A 226 15.24 -8.60 -0.02
C SER A 226 14.32 -7.48 -0.47
N GLY A 227 14.76 -6.24 -0.26
CA GLY A 227 14.32 -5.08 -1.04
C GLY A 227 14.60 -5.22 -2.56
N ASN A 228 14.63 -6.44 -3.12
CA ASN A 228 14.61 -6.68 -4.56
C ASN A 228 13.27 -6.29 -5.18
N GLY A 229 12.23 -6.10 -4.37
CA GLY A 229 11.16 -5.19 -4.72
C GLY A 229 11.66 -3.77 -4.55
N ARG A 230 12.29 -3.20 -5.60
CA ARG A 230 12.59 -1.76 -5.72
C ARG A 230 11.52 -0.96 -4.99
N THR A 231 11.90 -0.30 -3.92
CA THR A 231 11.06 0.61 -3.14
C THR A 231 10.31 1.55 -4.09
N LEU A 232 9.07 1.88 -3.72
CA LEU A 232 8.27 2.93 -4.38
C LEU A 232 9.03 4.26 -4.47
#